data_AF-A0A413G0F2-F1
#
_entry.id   AF-A0A413G0F2-F1
#
_cell.length_a   1.000
_cell.length_b   1.000
_cell.length_c   1.000
_cell.angle_alpha   90.00
_cell.angle_beta   90.00
_cell.angle_gamma   90.00
#
_symmetry.space_group_name_H-M   'P 1'
#
loop_
_entity.id
_entity.type
_entity.pdbx_description
1 polymer ?
#
loop_
_entity_poly.entity_id
_entity_poly.type
_entity_poly.pdbx_seq_one_letter_code
_entity_poly.pdbx_strand_id
1 'polypeptide(L)'
;MMKRALCCILMFALLFSGCGAKPEESAKTVTREPFDLADAEKILSETEECVVGLVQAGGGSRKTSLRRFEKCYGGQTADSAQENLWREIWRVFFDSDADGTAETLQIVSSGFFFPTVYHEGIEVAEADVETVSYEKPEDRWMDSEFLRILERYTGDDPLLEGFWRRSFYRKAQDSWVFDHLEGQINIGADGLNFQYLPYKERYFSAPRELGFPYTVGRGKATLIDGSVVEIALEMIDGVYYDVRSPGFVPSAFTFKTNYEGTYQIRSTKGPLTFTCPILADGDDANPSWRRLNFPAEFELLVEDFNGDGNPDFTIGQPASSSIWSYLLFSVMEDGQVEQADCGEGIFASADGAFSIPLEMTGPEEFTVSYYHNDEAAYLPVRYSWAGNVVRTKTE
;
A
#
# COMPACT_ATOMS: atom_id res chain seq x y z
N MET A 1 -5.71 -60.37 -25.46
CA MET A 1 -7.15 -60.64 -25.25
C MET A 1 -7.56 -60.05 -23.91
N MET A 2 -8.36 -58.98 -23.94
CA MET A 2 -9.41 -58.59 -22.97
C MET A 2 -9.43 -59.31 -21.61
N LYS A 3 -9.31 -58.59 -20.48
CA LYS A 3 -10.40 -57.87 -19.80
C LYS A 3 -10.03 -57.45 -18.37
N ARG A 4 -10.51 -56.25 -18.00
CA ARG A 4 -10.89 -55.76 -16.65
C ARG A 4 -9.83 -55.09 -15.79
N ALA A 5 -9.71 -53.79 -16.02
CA ALA A 5 -9.49 -52.79 -14.99
C ALA A 5 -10.61 -52.84 -13.94
N LEU A 6 -10.24 -52.69 -12.66
CA LEU A 6 -11.15 -52.44 -11.56
C LEU A 6 -10.59 -51.24 -10.79
N CYS A 7 -11.29 -50.10 -10.93
CA CYS A 7 -11.12 -48.92 -10.09
C CYS A 7 -11.47 -49.28 -8.64
N CYS A 8 -10.53 -49.09 -7.73
CA CYS A 8 -10.84 -48.95 -6.30
C CYS A 8 -10.72 -47.47 -5.93
N ILE A 9 -11.85 -46.77 -6.01
CA ILE A 9 -12.05 -45.49 -5.32
C ILE A 9 -12.20 -45.84 -3.83
N LEU A 10 -11.16 -45.61 -3.05
CA LEU A 10 -11.23 -45.68 -1.59
C LEU A 10 -11.87 -44.37 -1.09
N MET A 11 -13.18 -44.39 -0.85
CA MET A 11 -13.83 -43.38 -0.01
C MET A 11 -13.42 -43.62 1.44
N PHE A 12 -12.53 -42.76 1.95
CA PHE A 12 -12.17 -42.71 3.36
C PHE A 12 -13.25 -41.94 4.12
N ALA A 13 -14.34 -42.61 4.50
CA ALA A 13 -15.26 -42.12 5.52
C ALA A 13 -14.69 -42.47 6.90
N LEU A 14 -13.84 -41.60 7.45
CA LEU A 14 -13.40 -41.66 8.84
C LEU A 14 -14.54 -41.18 9.74
N LEU A 15 -15.27 -42.14 10.30
CA LEU A 15 -16.17 -41.95 11.44
C LEU A 15 -15.31 -41.66 12.70
N PHE A 16 -15.16 -40.39 13.05
CA PHE A 16 -14.70 -40.01 14.40
C PHE A 16 -15.90 -40.02 15.35
N SER A 17 -16.08 -41.14 16.05
CA SER A 17 -16.93 -41.24 17.24
C SER A 17 -16.11 -40.81 18.47
N GLY A 18 -15.98 -39.50 18.67
CA GLY A 18 -15.41 -38.90 19.86
C GLY A 18 -16.50 -38.39 20.80
N CYS A 19 -16.59 -38.99 21.99
CA CYS A 19 -17.55 -38.71 23.06
C CYS A 19 -17.58 -37.23 23.50
N GLY A 20 -18.77 -36.62 23.54
CA GLY A 20 -19.01 -35.33 24.22
C GLY A 20 -19.97 -34.35 23.54
N ALA A 21 -20.64 -34.71 22.45
CA ALA A 21 -21.60 -33.80 21.81
C ALA A 21 -22.80 -33.53 22.74
N LYS A 22 -22.97 -32.27 23.16
CA LYS A 22 -24.24 -31.76 23.65
C LYS A 22 -25.33 -32.07 22.59
N PRO A 23 -26.58 -32.33 22.99
CA PRO A 23 -27.65 -32.59 22.03
C PRO A 23 -27.63 -31.52 20.93
N GLU A 24 -27.50 -31.96 19.68
CA GLU A 24 -27.53 -31.10 18.49
C GLU A 24 -28.75 -30.18 18.59
N GLU A 25 -28.50 -28.87 18.78
CA GLU A 25 -29.53 -27.85 18.58
C GLU A 25 -29.87 -27.86 17.09
N SER A 26 -30.88 -28.63 16.70
CA SER A 26 -31.31 -28.70 15.30
C SER A 26 -31.92 -27.35 14.92
N ALA A 27 -31.36 -26.69 13.90
CA ALA A 27 -31.93 -25.48 13.31
C ALA A 27 -33.40 -25.73 12.93
N LYS A 28 -34.28 -24.81 13.32
CA LYS A 28 -35.74 -24.98 13.16
C LYS A 28 -36.24 -24.42 11.84
N THR A 29 -35.65 -23.32 11.39
CA THR A 29 -35.97 -22.67 10.13
C THR A 29 -34.70 -22.07 9.54
N VAL A 30 -34.56 -22.21 8.21
CA VAL A 30 -33.53 -21.52 7.41
C VAL A 30 -34.26 -20.76 6.31
N THR A 31 -34.09 -19.43 6.29
CA THR A 31 -34.59 -18.57 5.21
C THR A 31 -33.43 -17.97 4.44
N ARG A 32 -33.64 -17.68 3.15
CA ARG A 32 -32.64 -17.08 2.27
C ARG A 32 -33.26 -15.94 1.48
N GLU A 33 -32.59 -14.80 1.51
CA GLU A 33 -32.99 -13.60 0.77
C GLU A 33 -31.84 -13.17 -0.16
N PRO A 34 -32.12 -12.86 -1.45
CA PRO A 34 -31.09 -12.38 -2.35
C PRO A 34 -30.40 -11.11 -1.82
N PHE A 35 -29.09 -11.02 -2.01
CA PHE A 35 -28.29 -9.84 -1.69
C PHE A 35 -27.75 -9.21 -2.98
N ASP A 36 -27.55 -7.90 -2.98
CA ASP A 36 -27.04 -7.20 -4.17
C ASP A 36 -25.59 -7.64 -4.47
N LEU A 37 -25.33 -7.99 -5.72
CA LEU A 37 -24.03 -8.54 -6.12
C LEU A 37 -22.92 -7.49 -6.07
N ALA A 38 -23.21 -6.22 -6.34
CA ALA A 38 -22.20 -5.17 -6.29
C ALA A 38 -21.82 -4.83 -4.85
N ASP A 39 -22.80 -4.80 -3.94
CA ASP A 39 -22.55 -4.66 -2.51
C ASP A 39 -21.79 -5.87 -1.94
N ALA A 40 -22.12 -7.09 -2.37
CA ALA A 40 -21.38 -8.30 -2.00
C ALA A 40 -19.92 -8.25 -2.48
N GLU A 41 -19.70 -7.89 -3.75
CA GLU A 41 -18.37 -7.73 -4.32
C GLU A 41 -17.55 -6.70 -3.54
N LYS A 42 -18.16 -5.60 -3.10
CA LYS A 42 -17.48 -4.60 -2.27
C LYS A 42 -17.04 -5.19 -0.92
N ILE A 43 -17.93 -5.86 -0.20
CA ILE A 43 -17.63 -6.49 1.10
C ILE A 43 -16.52 -7.53 0.96
N LEU A 44 -16.61 -8.37 -0.08
CA LEU A 44 -15.61 -9.37 -0.38
C LEU A 44 -14.25 -8.73 -0.72
N SER A 45 -14.24 -7.73 -1.61
CA SER A 45 -13.03 -6.99 -1.99
C SER A 45 -12.33 -6.41 -0.77
N GLU A 46 -13.06 -5.75 0.14
CA GLU A 46 -12.48 -5.19 1.38
C GLU A 46 -11.80 -6.26 2.26
N THR A 47 -12.34 -7.48 2.27
CA THR A 47 -11.76 -8.62 3.01
C THR A 47 -10.49 -9.15 2.33
N GLU A 48 -10.57 -9.36 1.02
CA GLU A 48 -9.49 -9.96 0.24
C GLU A 48 -8.35 -8.99 -0.08
N GLU A 49 -8.58 -7.68 0.04
CA GLU A 49 -7.51 -6.67 -0.03
C GLU A 49 -6.42 -6.97 1.01
N CYS A 50 -6.79 -7.55 2.15
CA CYS A 50 -5.86 -7.94 3.20
C CYS A 50 -4.96 -9.10 2.78
N VAL A 51 -5.46 -10.04 1.95
CA VAL A 51 -4.65 -11.11 1.33
C VAL A 51 -3.68 -10.50 0.32
N VAL A 52 -4.20 -9.68 -0.60
CA VAL A 52 -3.38 -9.05 -1.64
C VAL A 52 -2.26 -8.22 -1.00
N GLY A 53 -2.59 -7.44 0.03
CA GLY A 53 -1.61 -6.65 0.75
C GLY A 53 -0.62 -7.43 1.59
N LEU A 54 -0.99 -8.61 2.06
CA LEU A 54 -0.06 -9.50 2.73
C LEU A 54 0.98 -10.06 1.75
N VAL A 55 0.51 -10.56 0.61
CA VAL A 55 1.37 -11.16 -0.43
C VAL A 55 2.33 -10.14 -1.04
N GLN A 56 1.87 -8.91 -1.24
CA GLN A 56 2.66 -7.84 -1.86
C GLN A 56 3.61 -7.14 -0.87
N ALA A 57 3.49 -7.40 0.44
CA ALA A 57 4.32 -6.75 1.44
C ALA A 57 5.78 -7.25 1.42
N GLY A 58 6.69 -6.37 1.00
CA GLY A 58 8.14 -6.54 1.16
C GLY A 58 8.65 -5.98 2.50
N GLY A 59 9.71 -6.60 3.06
CA GLY A 59 10.48 -6.04 4.17
C GLY A 59 9.65 -5.56 5.39
N GLY A 60 9.90 -4.32 5.83
CA GLY A 60 9.36 -3.73 7.06
C GLY A 60 7.83 -3.51 7.11
N SER A 61 7.12 -3.57 5.97
CA SER A 61 5.64 -3.43 5.96
C SER A 61 4.92 -4.74 6.31
N ARG A 62 5.62 -5.89 6.28
CA ARG A 62 5.04 -7.22 6.48
C ARG A 62 4.28 -7.36 7.80
N LYS A 63 4.81 -6.83 8.89
CA LYS A 63 4.18 -6.89 10.23
C LYS A 63 2.82 -6.18 10.24
N THR A 64 2.71 -5.07 9.53
CA THR A 64 1.46 -4.31 9.43
C THR A 64 0.45 -5.03 8.56
N SER A 65 0.87 -5.56 7.40
CA SER A 65 0.00 -6.35 6.55
C SER A 65 -0.48 -7.64 7.23
N LEU A 66 0.35 -8.27 8.06
CA LEU A 66 -0.02 -9.43 8.85
C LEU A 66 -1.12 -9.12 9.87
N ARG A 67 -0.96 -8.05 10.64
CA ARG A 67 -1.99 -7.59 11.59
C ARG A 67 -3.29 -7.22 10.89
N ARG A 68 -3.21 -6.65 9.68
CA ARG A 68 -4.38 -6.35 8.87
C ARG A 68 -5.06 -7.65 8.43
N PHE A 69 -4.30 -8.61 7.89
CA PHE A 69 -4.80 -9.93 7.53
C PHE A 69 -5.48 -10.64 8.70
N GLU A 70 -4.83 -10.68 9.87
CA GLU A 70 -5.40 -11.23 11.12
C GLU A 70 -6.70 -10.53 11.51
N LYS A 71 -6.78 -9.20 11.35
CA LYS A 71 -8.02 -8.45 11.64
C LYS A 71 -9.14 -8.77 10.64
N CYS A 72 -8.82 -8.97 9.36
CA CYS A 72 -9.81 -9.25 8.32
C CYS A 72 -10.37 -10.67 8.42
N TYR A 73 -9.51 -11.66 8.69
CA TYR A 73 -9.89 -13.08 8.70
C TYR A 73 -10.06 -13.70 10.09
N GLY A 74 -9.47 -13.11 11.14
CA GLY A 74 -9.50 -13.65 12.50
C GLY A 74 -10.79 -13.36 13.28
N GLY A 75 -11.68 -12.53 12.74
CA GLY A 75 -12.93 -12.12 13.42
C GLY A 75 -12.68 -11.23 14.64
N GLN A 76 -13.76 -10.71 15.25
CA GLN A 76 -13.67 -9.88 16.48
C GLN A 76 -13.82 -10.67 17.78
N THR A 77 -14.07 -11.99 17.71
CA THR A 77 -14.43 -12.77 18.90
C THR A 77 -13.32 -13.73 19.30
N ALA A 78 -12.94 -13.68 20.58
CA ALA A 78 -12.01 -14.60 21.25
C ALA A 78 -12.61 -16.02 21.44
N ASP A 79 -13.40 -16.50 20.48
CA ASP A 79 -13.99 -17.83 20.52
C ASP A 79 -13.03 -18.83 19.86
N SER A 80 -12.55 -19.78 20.66
CA SER A 80 -11.52 -20.78 20.29
C SER A 80 -11.86 -21.63 19.04
N ALA A 81 -13.13 -21.70 18.64
CA ALA A 81 -13.53 -22.38 17.40
C ALA A 81 -13.13 -21.59 16.13
N GLN A 82 -13.17 -20.25 16.18
CA GLN A 82 -12.74 -19.39 15.08
C GLN A 82 -11.22 -19.30 14.96
N GLU A 83 -10.47 -19.50 16.06
CA GLU A 83 -9.01 -19.56 16.03
C GLU A 83 -8.47 -20.63 15.06
N ASN A 84 -9.22 -21.70 14.79
CA ASN A 84 -8.79 -22.76 13.88
C ASN A 84 -9.04 -22.43 12.40
N LEU A 85 -10.03 -21.60 12.08
CA LEU A 85 -10.48 -21.37 10.69
C LEU A 85 -9.58 -20.40 9.93
N TRP A 86 -9.24 -19.25 10.52
CA TRP A 86 -8.31 -18.34 9.88
C TRP A 86 -6.90 -18.93 9.81
N ARG A 87 -6.55 -19.87 10.71
CA ARG A 87 -5.30 -20.64 10.65
C ARG A 87 -5.22 -21.54 9.41
N GLU A 88 -6.33 -22.02 8.87
CA GLU A 88 -6.31 -22.78 7.60
C GLU A 88 -5.99 -21.87 6.42
N ILE A 89 -6.55 -20.65 6.39
CA ILE A 89 -6.21 -19.64 5.38
C ILE A 89 -4.75 -19.22 5.55
N TRP A 90 -4.31 -19.01 6.79
CA TRP A 90 -2.92 -18.68 7.14
C TRP A 90 -1.92 -19.71 6.63
N ARG A 91 -2.23 -21.00 6.75
CA ARG A 91 -1.38 -22.11 6.26
C ARG A 91 -1.19 -22.11 4.75
N VAL A 92 -2.03 -21.40 3.99
CA VAL A 92 -1.77 -21.20 2.55
C VAL A 92 -0.57 -20.28 2.34
N PHE A 93 -0.38 -19.29 3.22
CA PHE A 93 0.65 -18.26 3.08
C PHE A 93 1.92 -18.60 3.84
N PHE A 94 1.85 -19.38 4.92
CA PHE A 94 2.97 -19.61 5.84
C PHE A 94 3.21 -21.09 6.08
N ASP A 95 4.47 -21.46 6.27
CA ASP A 95 4.86 -22.80 6.67
C ASP A 95 4.22 -23.15 8.03
N SER A 96 3.52 -24.29 8.09
CA SER A 96 2.70 -24.70 9.23
C SER A 96 3.50 -24.94 10.50
N ASP A 97 4.81 -25.12 10.38
CA ASP A 97 5.75 -25.42 11.47
C ASP A 97 6.51 -24.17 11.96
N ALA A 98 6.26 -22.99 11.38
CA ALA A 98 6.94 -21.77 11.76
C ALA A 98 6.37 -21.18 13.07
N ASP A 99 6.97 -21.56 14.21
CA ASP A 99 6.82 -20.89 15.52
C ASP A 99 7.52 -19.51 15.53
N GLY A 100 7.22 -18.67 14.54
CA GLY A 100 7.89 -17.40 14.28
C GLY A 100 7.05 -16.19 14.69
N THR A 101 7.72 -15.12 15.10
CA THR A 101 7.09 -13.79 15.15
C THR A 101 6.83 -13.31 13.71
N ALA A 102 5.90 -12.35 13.54
CA ALA A 102 5.58 -11.67 12.27
C ALA A 102 6.80 -11.23 11.43
N GLU A 103 7.95 -11.03 12.07
CA GLU A 103 9.21 -10.57 11.48
C GLU A 103 10.04 -11.71 10.86
N THR A 104 9.77 -12.96 11.26
CA THR A 104 10.54 -14.15 10.84
C THR A 104 9.76 -15.07 9.90
N LEU A 105 8.45 -14.88 9.79
CA LEU A 105 7.59 -15.64 8.89
C LEU A 105 7.91 -15.32 7.42
N GLN A 106 8.28 -16.36 6.68
CA GLN A 106 8.41 -16.29 5.22
C GLN A 106 7.09 -16.70 4.58
N ILE A 107 6.61 -15.86 3.65
CA ILE A 107 5.49 -16.24 2.81
C ILE A 107 5.97 -17.35 1.88
N VAL A 108 5.31 -18.50 1.91
CA VAL A 108 5.57 -19.60 0.97
C VAL A 108 5.06 -19.13 -0.39
N SER A 109 5.96 -18.59 -1.22
CA SER A 109 5.60 -17.98 -2.49
C SER A 109 5.47 -18.97 -3.65
N SER A 110 5.65 -20.27 -3.42
CA SER A 110 5.66 -21.29 -4.46
C SER A 110 4.80 -22.50 -4.12
N GLY A 111 4.11 -23.03 -5.13
CA GLY A 111 3.34 -24.27 -5.06
C GLY A 111 1.84 -24.07 -4.83
N PHE A 112 1.40 -22.83 -4.53
CA PHE A 112 -0.01 -22.51 -4.31
C PHE A 112 -0.40 -21.16 -4.93
N PHE A 113 -1.65 -21.09 -5.36
CA PHE A 113 -2.33 -19.86 -5.78
C PHE A 113 -3.60 -19.69 -4.94
N PHE A 114 -3.80 -18.49 -4.39
CA PHE A 114 -5.01 -18.12 -3.66
C PHE A 114 -5.82 -17.15 -4.54
N PRO A 115 -6.86 -17.62 -5.26
CA PRO A 115 -7.68 -16.75 -6.08
C PRO A 115 -8.43 -15.74 -5.21
N THR A 116 -8.66 -14.56 -5.75
CA THR A 116 -9.41 -13.47 -5.12
C THR A 116 -10.19 -12.71 -6.19
N VAL A 117 -11.23 -11.97 -5.83
CA VAL A 117 -12.05 -11.14 -6.73
C VAL A 117 -11.26 -10.09 -7.52
N TYR A 118 -10.03 -9.82 -7.06
CA TYR A 118 -9.06 -8.98 -7.72
C TYR A 118 -8.45 -9.62 -8.98
N HIS A 119 -8.41 -10.94 -9.08
CA HIS A 119 -7.83 -11.66 -10.22
C HIS A 119 -8.79 -11.75 -11.40
N GLU A 120 -8.26 -11.72 -12.62
CA GLU A 120 -9.06 -11.88 -13.83
C GLU A 120 -9.83 -13.20 -13.82
N GLY A 121 -11.11 -13.13 -14.22
CA GLY A 121 -11.99 -14.29 -14.28
C GLY A 121 -12.59 -14.74 -12.94
N ILE A 122 -12.13 -14.25 -11.78
CA ILE A 122 -12.76 -14.54 -10.49
C ILE A 122 -13.89 -13.54 -10.24
N GLU A 123 -15.14 -14.00 -10.28
CA GLU A 123 -16.33 -13.14 -10.17
C GLU A 123 -17.25 -13.57 -9.02
N VAL A 124 -17.95 -12.62 -8.42
CA VAL A 124 -19.07 -12.90 -7.52
C VAL A 124 -20.25 -13.40 -8.35
N ALA A 125 -20.58 -14.68 -8.18
CA ALA A 125 -21.62 -15.36 -8.94
C ALA A 125 -22.99 -15.31 -8.26
N GLU A 126 -23.04 -15.41 -6.92
CA GLU A 126 -24.27 -15.45 -6.15
C GLU A 126 -24.04 -14.77 -4.78
N ALA A 127 -25.03 -14.06 -4.26
CA ALA A 127 -25.02 -13.54 -2.90
C ALA A 127 -26.40 -13.63 -2.26
N ASP A 128 -26.46 -14.12 -1.01
CA ASP A 128 -27.70 -14.23 -0.25
C ASP A 128 -27.46 -14.04 1.26
N VAL A 129 -28.48 -13.55 1.96
CA VAL A 129 -28.51 -13.53 3.43
C VAL A 129 -29.28 -14.76 3.90
N GLU A 130 -28.60 -15.61 4.66
CA GLU A 130 -29.19 -16.77 5.32
C GLU A 130 -29.48 -16.44 6.78
N THR A 131 -30.74 -16.58 7.18
CA THR A 131 -31.16 -16.46 8.59
C THR A 131 -31.42 -17.85 9.13
N VAL A 132 -30.70 -18.22 10.18
CA VAL A 132 -30.85 -19.50 10.88
C VAL A 132 -31.42 -19.27 12.27
N SER A 133 -32.61 -19.82 12.52
CA SER A 133 -33.29 -19.71 13.82
C SER A 133 -33.13 -20.98 14.64
N TYR A 134 -32.55 -20.85 15.84
CA TYR A 134 -32.41 -21.93 16.81
C TYR A 134 -33.45 -21.82 17.93
N GLU A 135 -34.01 -22.95 18.34
CA GLU A 135 -34.88 -23.06 19.52
C GLU A 135 -34.03 -23.39 20.74
N LYS A 136 -33.85 -22.43 21.66
CA LYS A 136 -33.16 -22.69 22.93
C LYS A 136 -34.11 -23.28 23.98
N PRO A 137 -33.61 -24.06 24.96
CA PRO A 137 -34.42 -24.68 26.01
C PRO A 137 -35.23 -23.73 26.93
N GLU A 138 -35.11 -22.40 26.78
CA GLU A 138 -35.74 -21.38 27.63
C GLU A 138 -36.67 -20.42 26.86
N ASP A 139 -37.30 -20.86 25.77
CA ASP A 139 -38.18 -20.04 24.91
C ASP A 139 -37.50 -18.78 24.33
N ARG A 140 -36.17 -18.81 24.17
CA ARG A 140 -35.41 -17.75 23.51
C ARG A 140 -34.97 -18.19 22.12
N TRP A 141 -35.39 -17.44 21.12
CA TRP A 141 -34.91 -17.60 19.76
C TRP A 141 -33.57 -16.89 19.63
N MET A 142 -32.60 -17.57 19.03
CA MET A 142 -31.38 -16.93 18.58
C MET A 142 -31.35 -17.04 17.07
N ASP A 143 -31.56 -15.90 16.41
CA ASP A 143 -31.38 -15.81 14.97
C ASP A 143 -29.92 -15.47 14.70
N SER A 144 -29.31 -16.20 13.78
CA SER A 144 -27.99 -15.89 13.24
C SER A 144 -28.15 -15.56 11.77
N GLU A 145 -27.65 -14.40 11.37
CA GLU A 145 -27.66 -13.95 9.99
C GLU A 145 -26.26 -14.08 9.39
N PHE A 146 -26.18 -14.75 8.25
CA PHE A 146 -24.97 -14.93 7.48
C PHE A 146 -25.15 -14.37 6.07
N LEU A 147 -24.31 -13.41 5.67
CA LEU A 147 -24.14 -13.07 4.27
C LEU A 147 -23.22 -14.11 3.63
N ARG A 148 -23.73 -14.73 2.58
CA ARG A 148 -23.08 -15.79 1.82
C ARG A 148 -22.72 -15.24 0.46
N ILE A 149 -21.44 -15.25 0.11
CA ILE A 149 -20.94 -14.72 -1.17
C ILE A 149 -20.24 -15.85 -1.90
N LEU A 150 -20.76 -16.27 -3.06
CA LEU A 150 -20.17 -17.29 -3.90
C LEU A 150 -19.30 -16.66 -4.98
N GLU A 151 -18.04 -17.05 -5.01
CA GLU A 151 -17.06 -16.71 -6.05
C GLU A 151 -16.91 -17.90 -7.00
N ARG A 152 -16.75 -17.61 -8.30
CA ARG A 152 -16.42 -18.62 -9.31
C ARG A 152 -15.37 -18.09 -10.28
N TYR A 153 -14.55 -18.99 -10.80
CA TYR A 153 -13.73 -18.70 -11.97
C TYR A 153 -14.56 -18.84 -13.25
N THR A 154 -14.44 -17.86 -14.13
CA THR A 154 -15.22 -17.71 -15.36
C THR A 154 -14.35 -17.63 -16.63
N GLY A 155 -13.03 -17.72 -16.48
CA GLY A 155 -12.09 -17.77 -17.60
C GLY A 155 -11.83 -19.19 -18.10
N ASP A 156 -10.82 -19.32 -18.96
CA ASP A 156 -10.50 -20.56 -19.69
C ASP A 156 -9.26 -21.30 -19.15
N ASP A 157 -8.71 -20.88 -18.01
CA ASP A 157 -7.56 -21.54 -17.40
C ASP A 157 -7.91 -22.94 -16.85
N PRO A 158 -7.24 -24.01 -17.33
CA PRO A 158 -7.57 -25.38 -16.96
C PRO A 158 -7.26 -25.73 -15.50
N LEU A 159 -6.33 -25.03 -14.83
CA LEU A 159 -6.04 -25.28 -13.42
C LEU A 159 -7.13 -24.72 -12.50
N LEU A 160 -7.90 -23.75 -13.00
CA LEU A 160 -9.02 -23.12 -12.30
C LEU A 160 -10.38 -23.62 -12.77
N GLU A 161 -10.43 -24.63 -13.64
CA GLU A 161 -11.69 -25.19 -14.14
C GLU A 161 -12.55 -25.68 -12.97
N GLY A 162 -13.77 -25.13 -12.89
CA GLY A 162 -14.71 -25.47 -11.82
C GLY A 162 -14.37 -24.86 -10.46
N PHE A 163 -13.40 -23.94 -10.36
CA PHE A 163 -13.08 -23.23 -9.13
C PHE A 163 -14.33 -22.53 -8.58
N TRP A 164 -14.64 -22.82 -7.32
CA TRP A 164 -15.61 -22.07 -6.54
C TRP A 164 -15.20 -21.96 -5.08
N ARG A 165 -15.58 -20.85 -4.47
CA ARG A 165 -15.41 -20.60 -3.04
C ARG A 165 -16.60 -19.81 -2.53
N ARG A 166 -17.06 -20.12 -1.32
CA ARG A 166 -18.09 -19.34 -0.65
C ARG A 166 -17.54 -18.72 0.61
N SER A 167 -17.65 -17.41 0.70
CA SER A 167 -17.29 -16.62 1.88
C SER A 167 -18.54 -16.38 2.73
N PHE A 168 -18.42 -16.62 4.03
CA PHE A 168 -19.48 -16.41 5.01
C PHE A 168 -19.11 -15.24 5.91
N TYR A 169 -20.07 -14.33 6.08
CA TYR A 169 -19.94 -13.18 6.95
C TYR A 169 -21.08 -13.16 7.95
N ARG A 170 -20.77 -13.03 9.22
CA ARG A 170 -21.78 -12.87 10.28
C ARG A 170 -22.21 -11.42 10.39
N LYS A 171 -23.50 -11.17 10.62
CA LYS A 171 -23.99 -9.82 10.93
C LYS A 171 -23.49 -9.37 12.31
N ALA A 172 -22.85 -8.21 12.38
CA ALA A 172 -22.39 -7.57 13.61
C ALA A 172 -22.81 -6.10 13.65
N GLN A 173 -23.76 -5.75 14.54
CA GLN A 173 -24.39 -4.43 14.61
C GLN A 173 -24.79 -3.95 13.19
N ASP A 174 -24.01 -3.03 12.61
CA ASP A 174 -24.26 -2.42 11.30
C ASP A 174 -23.29 -2.89 10.19
N SER A 175 -22.53 -3.96 10.42
CA SER A 175 -21.48 -4.45 9.53
C SER A 175 -21.53 -5.97 9.31
N TRP A 176 -20.83 -6.43 8.28
CA TRP A 176 -20.60 -7.85 8.00
C TRP A 176 -19.16 -8.19 8.38
N VAL A 177 -18.97 -9.19 9.24
CA VAL A 177 -17.66 -9.62 9.71
C VAL A 177 -17.39 -11.01 9.17
N PHE A 178 -16.24 -11.20 8.53
CA PHE A 178 -15.83 -12.51 7.99
C PHE A 178 -15.90 -13.58 9.10
N ASP A 179 -16.42 -14.75 8.73
CA ASP A 179 -16.60 -15.88 9.64
C ASP A 179 -15.83 -17.10 9.16
N HIS A 180 -16.10 -17.59 7.94
CA HIS A 180 -15.41 -18.75 7.38
C HIS A 180 -15.52 -18.84 5.85
N LEU A 181 -14.79 -19.81 5.28
CA LEU A 181 -14.87 -20.19 3.87
C LEU A 181 -15.43 -21.61 3.71
N GLU A 182 -16.14 -21.85 2.62
CA GLU A 182 -16.42 -23.18 2.09
C GLU A 182 -15.89 -23.31 0.65
N GLY A 183 -15.62 -24.54 0.22
CA GLY A 183 -15.17 -24.83 -1.14
C GLY A 183 -13.65 -24.84 -1.29
N GLN A 184 -13.16 -24.37 -2.44
CA GLN A 184 -11.73 -24.37 -2.75
C GLN A 184 -11.09 -23.09 -2.23
N ILE A 185 -10.28 -23.20 -1.18
CA ILE A 185 -9.59 -22.07 -0.56
C ILE A 185 -8.42 -21.60 -1.44
N ASN A 186 -7.65 -22.56 -1.96
CA ASN A 186 -6.48 -22.35 -2.80
C ASN A 186 -6.35 -23.47 -3.84
N ILE A 187 -5.46 -23.27 -4.81
CA ILE A 187 -5.09 -24.24 -5.84
C ILE A 187 -3.61 -24.57 -5.67
N GLY A 188 -3.28 -25.85 -5.56
CA GLY A 188 -1.90 -26.31 -5.44
C GLY A 188 -1.43 -26.99 -6.72
N ALA A 189 -0.34 -26.52 -7.29
CA ALA A 189 0.36 -27.15 -8.41
C ALA A 189 1.78 -26.59 -8.53
N ASP A 190 2.68 -27.37 -9.13
CA ASP A 190 4.06 -26.96 -9.36
C ASP A 190 4.10 -25.67 -10.22
N GLY A 191 4.89 -24.70 -9.76
CA GLY A 191 5.04 -23.42 -10.45
C GLY A 191 3.95 -22.38 -10.17
N LEU A 192 2.89 -22.73 -9.43
CA LEU A 192 1.93 -21.73 -8.96
C LEU A 192 2.55 -20.80 -7.92
N ASN A 193 2.15 -19.54 -8.01
CA ASN A 193 2.43 -18.51 -7.02
C ASN A 193 1.26 -17.51 -7.04
N PHE A 194 1.31 -16.52 -6.16
CA PHE A 194 0.23 -15.53 -6.05
C PHE A 194 0.03 -14.63 -7.28
N GLN A 195 0.99 -14.57 -8.19
CA GLN A 195 0.90 -13.84 -9.46
C GLN A 195 0.50 -14.75 -10.63
N TYR A 196 -0.02 -15.95 -10.34
CA TYR A 196 -0.39 -16.92 -11.37
C TYR A 196 -1.43 -16.37 -12.35
N LEU A 197 -2.49 -15.75 -11.84
CA LEU A 197 -3.44 -15.01 -12.66
C LEU A 197 -3.12 -13.51 -12.63
N PRO A 198 -3.32 -12.79 -13.74
CA PRO A 198 -3.29 -11.33 -13.73
C PRO A 198 -4.43 -10.78 -12.86
N TYR A 199 -4.24 -9.56 -12.36
CA TYR A 199 -5.31 -8.83 -11.70
C TYR A 199 -6.17 -8.04 -12.70
N LYS A 200 -7.46 -7.86 -12.40
CA LYS A 200 -8.38 -7.05 -13.21
C LYS A 200 -7.90 -5.60 -13.27
N GLU A 201 -7.90 -5.01 -14.46
CA GLU A 201 -7.50 -3.61 -14.70
C GLU A 201 -8.24 -2.58 -13.80
N ARG A 202 -9.49 -2.86 -13.43
CA ARG A 202 -10.28 -1.96 -12.57
C ARG A 202 -9.76 -1.85 -11.14
N TYR A 203 -9.07 -2.87 -10.64
CA TYR A 203 -8.52 -2.89 -9.29
C TYR A 203 -7.03 -2.58 -9.26
N PHE A 204 -6.38 -2.72 -10.40
CA PHE A 204 -5.00 -2.37 -10.60
C PHE A 204 -4.93 -1.54 -11.86
N SER A 205 -4.75 -0.23 -11.72
CA SER A 205 -3.73 0.35 -12.57
C SER A 205 -2.47 -0.43 -12.25
N ALA A 206 -2.15 -1.44 -13.08
CA ALA A 206 -0.81 -2.02 -13.12
C ALA A 206 0.18 -0.87 -12.93
N PRO A 207 1.26 -1.02 -12.13
CA PRO A 207 2.24 0.04 -11.98
C PRO A 207 2.52 0.52 -13.39
N ARG A 208 2.06 1.74 -13.67
CA ARG A 208 2.10 2.26 -15.03
C ARG A 208 3.59 2.21 -15.35
N GLU A 209 4.00 1.40 -16.31
CA GLU A 209 5.41 1.37 -16.71
C GLU A 209 5.74 2.82 -17.05
N LEU A 210 6.44 3.48 -16.13
CA LEU A 210 6.87 4.83 -16.35
C LEU A 210 8.02 4.71 -17.33
N GLY A 211 7.86 5.33 -18.49
CA GLY A 211 9.00 5.57 -19.36
C GLY A 211 9.97 6.45 -18.59
N PHE A 212 11.16 5.91 -18.28
CA PHE A 212 12.22 6.68 -17.65
C PHE A 212 13.10 7.35 -18.70
N PRO A 213 13.53 8.61 -18.48
CA PRO A 213 13.21 9.47 -17.34
C PRO A 213 11.76 9.99 -17.33
N TYR A 214 11.13 10.07 -16.15
CA TYR A 214 9.79 10.65 -15.95
C TYR A 214 9.86 11.98 -15.21
N THR A 215 9.44 13.07 -15.82
CA THR A 215 9.50 14.40 -15.20
C THR A 215 8.40 14.59 -14.15
N VAL A 216 8.77 14.94 -12.91
CA VAL A 216 7.84 15.29 -11.83
C VAL A 216 7.90 16.78 -11.46
N GLY A 217 8.95 17.51 -11.82
CA GLY A 217 9.09 18.93 -11.51
C GLY A 217 9.61 19.70 -12.71
N ARG A 218 9.07 20.90 -12.98
CA ARG A 218 9.57 21.77 -14.07
C ARG A 218 9.66 23.22 -13.62
N GLY A 219 10.71 23.91 -14.03
CA GLY A 219 10.90 25.34 -13.85
C GLY A 219 11.63 25.97 -15.02
N LYS A 220 11.61 27.29 -15.11
CA LYS A 220 12.38 28.07 -16.08
C LYS A 220 13.22 29.11 -15.37
N ALA A 221 14.45 29.26 -15.82
CA ALA A 221 15.38 30.23 -15.28
C ALA A 221 15.92 31.11 -16.41
N THR A 222 16.17 32.39 -16.11
CA THR A 222 16.94 33.27 -17.00
C THR A 222 18.32 33.44 -16.39
N LEU A 223 19.35 32.99 -17.10
CA LEU A 223 20.73 33.09 -16.64
C LEU A 223 21.27 34.52 -16.84
N ILE A 224 22.41 34.81 -16.22
CA ILE A 224 23.05 36.14 -16.27
C ILE A 224 23.39 36.62 -17.69
N ASP A 225 23.63 35.70 -18.63
CA ASP A 225 23.86 36.00 -20.05
C ASP A 225 22.57 36.27 -20.84
N GLY A 226 21.40 36.23 -20.17
CA GLY A 226 20.07 36.41 -20.74
C GLY A 226 19.49 35.16 -21.41
N SER A 227 20.21 34.04 -21.42
CA SER A 227 19.68 32.77 -21.94
C SER A 227 18.62 32.19 -21.00
N VAL A 228 17.58 31.60 -21.57
CA VAL A 228 16.53 30.91 -20.82
C VAL A 228 16.83 29.42 -20.81
N VAL A 229 16.83 28.82 -19.61
CA VAL A 229 17.00 27.37 -19.43
C VAL A 229 15.77 26.77 -18.78
N GLU A 230 15.37 25.60 -19.25
CA GLU A 230 14.40 24.74 -18.54
C GLU A 230 15.14 23.81 -17.59
N ILE A 231 14.60 23.71 -16.38
CA ILE A 231 15.04 22.81 -15.31
C ILE A 231 13.95 21.75 -15.13
N ALA A 232 14.34 20.49 -15.05
CA ALA A 232 13.43 19.38 -14.81
C ALA A 232 13.94 18.48 -13.68
N LEU A 233 13.07 18.16 -12.73
CA LEU A 233 13.27 17.06 -11.79
C LEU A 233 12.69 15.79 -12.40
N GLU A 234 13.53 14.79 -12.63
CA GLU A 234 13.20 13.59 -13.39
C GLU A 234 13.46 12.33 -12.58
N MET A 235 12.45 11.49 -12.41
CA MET A 235 12.62 10.14 -11.88
C MET A 235 13.32 9.28 -12.93
N ILE A 236 14.43 8.65 -12.56
CA ILE A 236 15.23 7.80 -13.46
C ILE A 236 15.12 6.31 -13.14
N ASP A 237 14.66 6.01 -11.94
CA ASP A 237 14.33 4.67 -11.46
C ASP A 237 13.31 4.82 -10.33
N GLY A 238 12.35 3.92 -10.23
CA GLY A 238 11.32 4.02 -9.20
C GLY A 238 10.01 3.32 -9.53
N VAL A 239 9.00 3.62 -8.73
CA VAL A 239 7.67 3.04 -8.83
C VAL A 239 6.59 4.11 -8.77
N TYR A 240 5.53 3.88 -9.52
CA TYR A 240 4.27 4.62 -9.39
C TYR A 240 3.25 3.77 -8.64
N TYR A 241 2.57 4.37 -7.67
CA TYR A 241 1.42 3.75 -7.01
C TYR A 241 0.39 4.80 -6.55
N ASP A 242 -0.84 4.37 -6.32
CA ASP A 242 -1.94 5.22 -5.83
C ASP A 242 -2.46 4.67 -4.49
N VAL A 243 -3.11 5.49 -3.66
CA VAL A 243 -3.62 5.05 -2.34
C VAL A 243 -4.64 3.92 -2.40
N ARG A 244 -5.23 3.69 -3.57
CA ARG A 244 -6.15 2.60 -3.89
C ARG A 244 -5.42 1.36 -4.41
N SER A 245 -4.11 1.44 -4.63
CA SER A 245 -3.32 0.27 -4.99
C SER A 245 -3.47 -0.79 -3.90
N PRO A 246 -3.87 -2.02 -4.23
CA PRO A 246 -4.03 -3.07 -3.23
C PRO A 246 -2.73 -3.28 -2.44
N GLY A 247 -2.86 -3.54 -1.14
CA GLY A 247 -1.71 -3.68 -0.25
C GLY A 247 -0.98 -2.40 0.14
N PHE A 248 -1.45 -1.26 -0.36
CA PHE A 248 -0.92 0.01 0.02
C PHE A 248 -1.22 0.31 1.50
N VAL A 249 -0.17 0.64 2.25
CA VAL A 249 -0.29 1.09 3.65
C VAL A 249 0.04 2.58 3.69
N PRO A 250 -0.93 3.46 3.94
CA PRO A 250 -0.66 4.89 4.06
C PRO A 250 0.37 5.15 5.16
N SER A 251 1.41 5.88 4.80
CA SER A 251 2.33 6.53 5.73
C SER A 251 1.94 8.00 5.89
N ALA A 252 2.55 8.70 6.86
CA ALA A 252 2.37 10.14 7.03
C ALA A 252 2.77 10.96 5.78
N PHE A 253 3.47 10.35 4.83
CA PHE A 253 4.06 11.00 3.64
C PHE A 253 3.54 10.40 2.34
N THR A 254 2.34 9.85 2.40
CA THR A 254 1.65 9.28 1.25
C THR A 254 0.68 10.30 0.69
N PHE A 255 0.67 10.40 -0.64
CA PHE A 255 -0.30 11.18 -1.37
C PHE A 255 -1.23 10.30 -2.20
N LYS A 256 -2.29 10.88 -2.78
CA LYS A 256 -3.25 10.16 -3.62
C LYS A 256 -2.57 9.31 -4.72
N THR A 257 -1.52 9.86 -5.31
CA THR A 257 -0.62 9.23 -6.28
C THR A 257 0.80 9.44 -5.79
N ASN A 258 1.73 8.54 -6.09
CA ASN A 258 3.08 8.56 -5.53
C ASN A 258 4.07 8.16 -6.60
N TYR A 259 5.11 8.96 -6.77
CA TYR A 259 6.25 8.70 -7.62
C TYR A 259 7.44 8.52 -6.68
N GLU A 260 7.68 7.28 -6.24
CA GLU A 260 8.72 6.98 -5.27
C GLU A 260 9.95 6.41 -5.99
N GLY A 261 11.12 7.04 -5.84
CA GLY A 261 12.29 6.59 -6.58
C GLY A 261 13.55 7.42 -6.43
N THR A 262 14.46 7.20 -7.37
CA THR A 262 15.69 7.97 -7.57
C THR A 262 15.47 9.03 -8.63
N TYR A 263 15.92 10.23 -8.33
CA TYR A 263 15.70 11.40 -9.15
C TYR A 263 17.01 12.00 -9.66
N GLN A 264 16.94 12.66 -10.80
CA GLN A 264 17.98 13.54 -11.31
C GLN A 264 17.43 14.94 -11.61
N ILE A 265 18.31 15.93 -11.65
CA ILE A 265 17.99 17.27 -12.15
C ILE A 265 18.63 17.44 -13.53
N ARG A 266 17.81 17.80 -14.52
CA ARG A 266 18.24 18.12 -15.87
C ARG A 266 18.09 19.60 -16.14
N SER A 267 19.16 20.19 -16.66
CA SER A 267 19.17 21.51 -17.30
C SER A 267 19.21 21.35 -18.82
N THR A 268 18.66 22.31 -19.55
CA THR A 268 18.70 22.34 -21.04
C THR A 268 20.01 22.88 -21.61
N LYS A 269 20.83 23.55 -20.78
CA LYS A 269 22.12 24.15 -21.20
C LYS A 269 23.33 23.44 -20.60
N GLY A 270 23.21 22.96 -19.36
CA GLY A 270 24.30 22.28 -18.64
C GLY A 270 24.29 20.75 -18.77
N PRO A 271 25.36 20.09 -18.31
CA PRO A 271 25.38 18.63 -18.18
C PRO A 271 24.31 18.15 -17.18
N LEU A 272 23.89 16.88 -17.27
CA LEU A 272 23.11 16.23 -16.21
C LEU A 272 23.95 16.25 -14.93
N THR A 273 23.60 17.10 -13.97
CA THR A 273 24.56 17.44 -12.89
C THR A 273 24.24 16.79 -11.56
N PHE A 274 23.00 16.37 -11.34
CA PHE A 274 22.61 15.93 -10.01
C PHE A 274 21.78 14.67 -10.09
N THR A 275 22.28 13.57 -9.52
CA THR A 275 21.44 12.45 -9.08
C THR A 275 21.22 12.67 -7.60
N CYS A 276 19.98 12.70 -7.14
CA CYS A 276 19.64 12.94 -5.75
C CYS A 276 19.58 11.60 -5.00
N PRO A 277 20.60 11.24 -4.20
CA PRO A 277 20.38 10.39 -3.06
C PRO A 277 20.01 11.29 -1.86
N ILE A 278 18.81 11.04 -1.31
CA ILE A 278 18.44 11.20 0.12
C ILE A 278 17.88 12.57 0.54
N LEU A 279 16.80 12.51 1.35
CA LEU A 279 16.71 13.23 2.64
C LEU A 279 15.78 12.51 3.63
N ALA A 280 16.38 11.74 4.54
CA ALA A 280 16.05 11.74 5.97
C ALA A 280 17.16 10.96 6.70
N ASP A 281 17.49 11.40 7.92
CA ASP A 281 18.09 10.60 8.99
C ASP A 281 17.15 9.44 9.38
N GLY A 282 16.87 8.56 8.43
CA GLY A 282 16.27 7.26 8.70
C GLY A 282 17.36 6.37 9.23
N ASP A 283 17.23 6.00 10.51
CA ASP A 283 17.84 4.82 11.10
C ASP A 283 18.02 3.74 10.03
N ASP A 284 19.21 3.15 9.91
CA ASP A 284 19.54 2.11 8.91
C ASP A 284 18.54 0.94 8.91
N ALA A 285 17.70 0.86 9.95
CA ALA A 285 16.57 -0.03 10.11
C ALA A 285 15.37 0.20 9.14
N ASN A 286 15.21 1.37 8.49
CA ASN A 286 14.06 1.62 7.59
C ASN A 286 14.42 2.21 6.21
N PRO A 287 14.70 1.36 5.20
CA PRO A 287 15.15 1.79 3.88
C PRO A 287 14.10 2.56 3.05
N SER A 288 12.82 2.57 3.41
CA SER A 288 11.79 3.34 2.68
C SER A 288 11.93 4.85 2.88
N TRP A 289 12.68 5.29 3.90
CA TRP A 289 12.90 6.72 4.17
C TRP A 289 13.99 7.33 3.26
N ARG A 290 14.59 6.53 2.36
CA ARG A 290 15.67 6.95 1.48
C ARG A 290 15.23 7.35 0.07
N ARG A 291 13.95 7.18 -0.27
CA ARG A 291 13.43 7.46 -1.61
C ARG A 291 12.55 8.69 -1.58
N LEU A 292 12.81 9.63 -2.49
CA LEU A 292 11.94 10.80 -2.64
C LEU A 292 10.58 10.32 -3.15
N ASN A 293 9.52 10.92 -2.64
CA ASN A 293 8.17 10.66 -3.10
C ASN A 293 7.46 11.98 -3.44
N PHE A 294 6.90 12.04 -4.64
CA PHE A 294 6.12 13.20 -5.09
C PHE A 294 4.70 12.77 -5.47
N PRO A 295 3.69 13.63 -5.26
CA PRO A 295 2.31 13.28 -5.55
C PRO A 295 1.98 13.28 -7.04
N ALA A 296 2.57 14.22 -7.77
CA ALA A 296 2.21 14.57 -9.13
C ALA A 296 3.30 15.46 -9.72
N GLU A 297 3.12 15.84 -10.98
CA GLU A 297 3.91 16.93 -11.56
C GLU A 297 3.68 18.23 -10.77
N PHE A 298 4.75 18.97 -10.47
CA PHE A 298 4.72 20.25 -9.77
C PHE A 298 5.62 21.30 -10.44
N GLU A 299 5.40 22.56 -10.11
CA GLU A 299 6.22 23.68 -10.57
C GLU A 299 7.41 23.89 -9.63
N LEU A 300 8.61 24.01 -10.22
CA LEU A 300 9.79 24.50 -9.51
C LEU A 300 9.73 26.03 -9.50
N LEU A 301 9.75 26.60 -8.31
CA LEU A 301 9.75 28.05 -8.12
C LEU A 301 11.20 28.53 -8.18
N VAL A 302 11.56 29.11 -9.31
CA VAL A 302 12.94 29.48 -9.65
C VAL A 302 13.10 30.99 -9.65
N GLU A 303 13.95 31.53 -8.77
CA GLU A 303 14.30 32.95 -8.67
C GLU A 303 15.74 33.09 -8.17
N ASP A 304 16.41 34.21 -8.44
CA ASP A 304 17.71 34.52 -7.83
C ASP A 304 17.47 34.97 -6.39
N PHE A 305 17.54 34.03 -5.44
CA PHE A 305 17.19 34.31 -4.06
C PHE A 305 18.28 35.17 -3.41
N ASN A 306 19.56 34.89 -3.62
CA ASN A 306 20.65 35.65 -2.97
C ASN A 306 21.12 36.91 -3.71
N GLY A 307 20.63 37.14 -4.93
CA GLY A 307 21.05 38.28 -5.75
C GLY A 307 22.46 38.14 -6.34
N ASP A 308 23.01 36.93 -6.41
CA ASP A 308 24.33 36.66 -7.00
C ASP A 308 24.31 36.55 -8.53
N GLY A 309 23.11 36.60 -9.13
CA GLY A 309 22.87 36.51 -10.56
C GLY A 309 22.63 35.09 -11.08
N ASN A 310 22.75 34.07 -10.23
CA ASN A 310 22.41 32.68 -10.55
C ASN A 310 21.00 32.37 -10.00
N PRO A 311 20.08 31.87 -10.84
CA PRO A 311 18.77 31.49 -10.36
C PRO A 311 18.83 30.29 -9.42
N ASP A 312 18.06 30.36 -8.34
CA ASP A 312 17.94 29.37 -7.29
C ASP A 312 16.56 28.71 -7.27
N PHE A 313 16.46 27.53 -6.69
CA PHE A 313 15.19 26.86 -6.43
C PHE A 313 15.31 25.84 -5.30
N THR A 314 14.18 25.53 -4.67
CA THR A 314 14.10 24.53 -3.61
C THR A 314 13.39 23.26 -4.05
N ILE A 315 13.78 22.12 -3.46
CA ILE A 315 13.06 20.85 -3.56
C ILE A 315 12.81 20.34 -2.14
N GLY A 316 11.53 20.13 -1.81
CA GLY A 316 11.08 19.74 -0.48
C GLY A 316 10.61 18.31 -0.37
N GLN A 317 10.77 17.75 0.83
CA GLN A 317 10.09 16.54 1.29
C GLN A 317 9.47 16.78 2.67
N PRO A 318 8.33 16.15 2.97
CA PRO A 318 7.78 16.21 4.31
C PRO A 318 8.72 15.50 5.29
N ALA A 319 9.10 16.19 6.36
CA ALA A 319 9.95 15.66 7.43
C ALA A 319 9.12 15.24 8.65
N SER A 320 7.97 15.89 8.88
CA SER A 320 6.99 15.54 9.91
C SER A 320 5.57 15.94 9.46
N SER A 321 4.58 15.81 10.35
CA SER A 321 3.20 16.24 10.06
C SER A 321 3.04 17.75 9.85
N SER A 322 4.02 18.56 10.27
CA SER A 322 3.97 20.03 10.18
C SER A 322 5.24 20.67 9.62
N ILE A 323 6.28 19.88 9.34
CA ILE A 323 7.59 20.35 8.91
C ILE A 323 7.97 19.69 7.60
N TRP A 324 8.49 20.50 6.69
CA TRP A 324 9.10 20.13 5.43
C TRP A 324 10.59 20.43 5.51
N SER A 325 11.42 19.54 4.95
CA SER A 325 12.85 19.79 4.75
C SER A 325 13.10 20.06 3.28
N TYR A 326 13.78 21.17 3.01
CA TYR A 326 14.12 21.60 1.65
C TYR A 326 15.63 21.55 1.42
N LEU A 327 15.99 21.04 0.25
CA LEU A 327 17.29 21.29 -0.39
C LEU A 327 17.21 22.56 -1.24
N LEU A 328 18.32 23.26 -1.34
CA LEU A 328 18.49 24.46 -2.16
C LEU A 328 19.50 24.18 -3.27
N PHE A 329 19.18 24.66 -4.47
CA PHE A 329 20.00 24.50 -5.67
C PHE A 329 20.13 25.82 -6.40
N SER A 330 21.28 26.01 -7.05
CA SER A 330 21.58 27.16 -7.91
C SER A 330 21.91 26.70 -9.32
N VAL A 331 21.51 27.48 -10.33
CA VAL A 331 21.82 27.23 -11.74
C VAL A 331 22.90 28.19 -12.21
N MET A 332 24.08 27.63 -12.46
CA MET A 332 25.28 28.36 -12.87
C MET A 332 25.14 28.92 -14.29
N GLU A 333 26.02 29.85 -14.66
CA GLU A 333 26.04 30.52 -15.98
C GLU A 333 26.11 29.53 -17.17
N ASP A 334 26.82 28.41 -17.01
CA ASP A 334 26.93 27.35 -18.01
C ASP A 334 25.72 26.38 -18.01
N GLY A 335 24.76 26.62 -17.12
CA GLY A 335 23.56 25.80 -16.92
C GLY A 335 23.78 24.60 -16.00
N GLN A 336 24.97 24.42 -15.42
CA GLN A 336 25.22 23.41 -14.40
C GLN A 336 24.33 23.67 -13.16
N VAL A 337 23.79 22.62 -12.55
CA VAL A 337 23.03 22.75 -11.30
C VAL A 337 23.90 22.31 -10.13
N GLU A 338 24.06 23.18 -9.15
CA GLU A 338 24.80 22.91 -7.92
C GLU A 338 23.87 22.92 -6.71
N GLN A 339 24.09 22.00 -5.77
CA GLN A 339 23.38 21.98 -4.50
C GLN A 339 24.13 22.85 -3.48
N ALA A 340 23.39 23.69 -2.76
CA ALA A 340 23.93 24.38 -1.60
C ALA A 340 24.12 23.43 -0.41
N ASP A 341 25.19 23.61 0.35
CA ASP A 341 25.39 22.93 1.63
C ASP A 341 24.47 23.57 2.68
N CYS A 342 23.30 22.98 2.87
CA CYS A 342 22.31 23.38 3.87
C CYS A 342 22.44 22.63 5.20
N GLY A 343 23.48 21.82 5.42
CA GLY A 343 23.59 20.96 6.60
C GLY A 343 22.44 19.96 6.68
N GLU A 344 21.58 20.09 7.69
CA GLU A 344 20.39 19.25 7.90
C GLU A 344 19.21 19.60 6.97
N GLY A 345 19.33 20.67 6.17
CA GLY A 345 18.30 21.19 5.27
C GLY A 345 17.64 22.45 5.80
N ILE A 346 16.76 23.04 4.98
CA ILE A 346 15.95 24.20 5.35
C ILE A 346 14.60 23.69 5.84
N PHE A 347 14.32 23.86 7.13
CA PHE A 347 13.05 23.44 7.71
C PHE A 347 12.00 24.55 7.64
N ALA A 348 10.86 24.25 7.02
CA ALA A 348 9.74 25.19 6.88
C ALA A 348 8.39 24.49 7.01
N SER A 349 7.36 25.24 7.39
CA SER A 349 5.96 24.84 7.22
C SER A 349 5.46 25.44 5.91
N ALA A 350 5.03 24.59 4.98
CA ALA A 350 4.85 24.99 3.59
C ALA A 350 3.57 24.46 2.93
N ASP A 351 2.52 24.16 3.71
CA ASP A 351 1.20 23.74 3.23
C ASP A 351 1.21 22.63 2.14
N GLY A 352 2.24 21.79 2.11
CA GLY A 352 2.35 20.72 1.12
C GLY A 352 3.16 21.03 -0.14
N ALA A 353 3.83 22.17 -0.23
CA ALA A 353 4.56 22.58 -1.44
C ALA A 353 5.92 21.88 -1.58
N PHE A 354 6.20 21.30 -2.74
CA PHE A 354 7.49 20.62 -3.02
C PHE A 354 8.58 21.56 -3.54
N SER A 355 8.23 22.84 -3.76
CA SER A 355 9.14 23.93 -4.07
C SER A 355 8.53 25.20 -3.48
N ILE A 356 9.35 25.99 -2.78
CA ILE A 356 8.95 27.25 -2.14
C ILE A 356 9.91 28.37 -2.55
N PRO A 357 9.43 29.62 -2.64
CA PRO A 357 10.31 30.78 -2.71
C PRO A 357 10.94 31.02 -1.34
N LEU A 358 12.11 31.65 -1.31
CA LEU A 358 12.75 32.10 -0.08
C LEU A 358 12.60 33.62 0.05
N GLU A 359 11.93 34.07 1.11
CA GLU A 359 11.75 35.50 1.36
C GLU A 359 13.03 36.08 1.98
N MET A 360 13.76 36.84 1.17
CA MET A 360 14.99 37.50 1.61
C MET A 360 14.68 38.63 2.59
N THR A 361 15.36 38.58 3.73
CA THR A 361 15.31 39.61 4.77
C THR A 361 16.58 40.47 4.82
N GLY A 362 17.59 40.13 4.00
CA GLY A 362 18.83 40.87 3.83
C GLY A 362 19.62 40.39 2.60
N PRO A 363 20.79 40.97 2.29
CA PRO A 363 21.58 40.61 1.11
C PRO A 363 21.98 39.13 1.02
N GLU A 364 22.15 38.46 2.16
CA GLU A 364 22.54 37.05 2.23
C GLU A 364 21.69 36.33 3.29
N GLU A 365 20.48 36.81 3.57
CA GLU A 365 19.65 36.29 4.65
C GLU A 365 18.21 36.12 4.19
N PHE A 366 17.61 35.00 4.56
CA PHE A 366 16.18 34.75 4.37
C PHE A 366 15.57 34.21 5.65
N THR A 367 14.25 34.35 5.74
CA THR A 367 13.47 33.81 6.85
C THR A 367 12.42 32.85 6.32
N VAL A 368 12.30 31.70 6.96
CA VAL A 368 11.16 30.79 6.79
C VAL A 368 10.46 30.63 8.13
N SER A 369 9.19 30.22 8.11
CA SER A 369 8.44 29.91 9.32
C SER A 369 8.27 28.40 9.45
N TYR A 370 8.36 27.85 10.65
CA TYR A 370 7.90 26.49 10.94
C TYR A 370 7.01 26.47 12.18
N TYR A 371 6.07 25.54 12.23
CA TYR A 371 5.18 25.38 13.37
C TYR A 371 5.88 24.62 14.50
N HIS A 372 6.09 25.28 15.65
CA HIS A 372 6.65 24.69 16.85
C HIS A 372 5.53 24.18 17.76
N ASN A 373 5.41 22.85 17.88
CA ASN A 373 4.30 22.22 18.57
C ASN A 373 4.20 22.62 20.05
N ASP A 374 5.32 22.75 20.76
CA ASP A 374 5.30 23.10 22.20
C ASP A 374 4.84 24.53 22.46
N GLU A 375 5.06 25.43 21.49
CA GLU A 375 4.65 26.83 21.57
C GLU A 375 3.29 27.08 20.92
N ALA A 376 2.76 26.06 20.22
CA ALA A 376 1.55 26.14 19.40
C ALA A 376 1.55 27.35 18.44
N ALA A 377 2.73 27.72 17.93
CA ALA A 377 2.95 28.94 17.15
C ALA A 377 3.91 28.70 15.99
N TYR A 378 3.83 29.56 14.97
CA TYR A 378 4.84 29.64 13.91
C TYR A 378 6.03 30.46 14.40
N LEU A 379 7.21 29.86 14.38
CA LEU A 379 8.45 30.52 14.75
C LEU A 379 9.26 30.84 13.49
N PRO A 380 9.77 32.09 13.36
CA PRO A 380 10.67 32.43 12.28
C PRO A 380 12.04 31.77 12.52
N VAL A 381 12.61 31.19 11.48
CA VAL A 381 14.00 30.71 11.45
C VAL A 381 14.74 31.50 10.40
N ARG A 382 15.81 32.14 10.83
CA ARG A 382 16.69 32.89 9.95
C ARG A 382 17.81 32.00 9.46
N TYR A 383 18.05 32.04 8.17
CA TYR A 383 19.19 31.41 7.53
C TYR A 383 20.08 32.48 6.93
N SER A 384 21.39 32.24 6.97
CA SER A 384 22.38 33.07 6.30
C SER A 384 23.12 32.26 5.26
N TRP A 385 23.35 32.88 4.11
CA TRP A 385 24.12 32.37 3.00
C TRP A 385 25.57 32.87 3.11
N ALA A 386 26.54 31.98 2.92
CA ALA A 386 27.94 32.33 2.76
C ALA A 386 28.57 31.47 1.65
N GLY A 387 28.70 32.03 0.45
CA GLY A 387 29.19 31.28 -0.71
C GLY A 387 28.19 30.22 -1.17
N ASN A 388 28.52 28.93 -1.08
CA ASN A 388 27.58 27.83 -1.36
C ASN A 388 27.06 27.16 -0.06
N VAL A 389 27.22 27.83 1.08
CA VAL A 389 26.86 27.28 2.40
C VAL A 389 25.71 28.08 2.98
N VAL A 390 24.67 27.38 3.42
CA VAL A 390 23.51 27.95 4.11
C VAL A 390 23.46 27.38 5.53
N ARG A 391 23.32 28.25 6.53
CA ARG A 391 23.29 27.88 7.95
C ARG A 391 22.20 28.64 8.69
N THR A 392 21.59 27.96 9.66
CA THR A 392 20.69 28.58 10.64
C THR A 392 21.46 29.59 11.48
N LYS A 393 20.92 30.78 11.65
CA LYS A 393 21.39 31.73 12.66
C LYS A 393 20.73 31.41 13.99
N THR A 394 21.51 30.94 14.95
CA THR A 394 21.14 31.02 16.37
C THR A 394 21.29 32.47 16.82
N GLU A 395 20.21 33.03 17.40
CA GLU A 395 20.25 34.35 18.05
C GLU A 395 21.19 34.40 19.25
#